data_AF-A0A6A9QKV6-F1
#
_entry.id   AF-A0A6A9QKV6-F1
#
_cell.length_a   1.000
_cell.length_b   1.000
_cell.length_c   1.000
_cell.angle_alpha   90.00
_cell.angle_beta   90.00
_cell.angle_gamma   90.00
#
_symmetry.space_group_name_H-M   'P 1'
#
loop_
_entity.id
_entity.type
_entity.pdbx_description
1 polymer ?
#
loop_
_entity_poly.entity_id
_entity_poly.type
_entity_poly.pdbx_seq_one_letter_code
_entity_poly.pdbx_strand_id
1 'polypeptide(L)'
;MSVSDKIVTYEGVNRIIRNPYLALVATKHFHVIGENGNNEYTVVMYERESTAKIRLDEDFVIYSMKVKDEGVGITYILEEAKKGGNQYKISFMKSGNNLTVLITGKKGGGLLNKSPFIEPEHLITHIKEILGNV
;
A
#
# COMPACT_ATOMS: atom_id res chain seq x y z
N MET A 1 7.29 9.93 7.42
CA MET A 1 7.55 10.70 6.19
C MET A 1 6.36 10.63 5.26
N SER A 2 6.29 11.56 4.30
CA SER A 2 5.20 11.63 3.34
C SER A 2 5.75 12.01 1.98
N VAL A 3 5.29 11.34 0.94
CA VAL A 3 5.60 11.64 -0.46
C VAL A 3 4.31 11.70 -1.26
N SER A 4 4.27 12.56 -2.28
CA SER A 4 3.14 12.64 -3.20
C SER A 4 3.62 12.78 -4.63
N ASP A 5 2.89 12.22 -5.57
CA ASP A 5 3.15 12.37 -6.99
C ASP A 5 1.85 12.37 -7.80
N LYS A 6 1.91 12.98 -8.98
CA LYS A 6 0.82 13.06 -9.93
C LYS A 6 1.15 12.20 -11.15
N ILE A 7 0.30 11.22 -11.41
CA ILE A 7 0.46 10.21 -12.44
C ILE A 7 -0.59 10.44 -13.52
N VAL A 8 -0.18 10.52 -14.79
CA VAL A 8 -1.12 10.49 -15.91
C VAL A 8 -1.53 9.05 -16.15
N THR A 9 -2.84 8.79 -16.22
CA THR A 9 -3.40 7.44 -16.26
C THR A 9 -4.52 7.33 -17.29
N TYR A 10 -4.80 6.11 -17.74
CA TYR A 10 -5.86 5.82 -18.73
C TYR A 10 -7.23 5.55 -18.07
N GLU A 11 -8.24 5.41 -18.93
CA GLU A 11 -9.63 5.10 -18.58
C GLU A 11 -9.78 3.64 -18.08
N GLY A 12 -9.36 3.38 -16.86
CA GLY A 12 -9.44 2.04 -16.24
C GLY A 12 -8.84 1.98 -14.84
N VAL A 13 -7.87 2.87 -14.56
CA VAL A 13 -7.22 3.00 -13.26
C VAL A 13 -8.19 3.18 -12.10
N ASN A 14 -9.35 3.80 -12.30
CA ASN A 14 -10.33 3.97 -11.23
C ASN A 14 -10.84 2.63 -10.67
N ARG A 15 -10.97 1.60 -11.52
CA ARG A 15 -11.36 0.25 -11.06
C ARG A 15 -10.23 -0.43 -10.30
N ILE A 16 -9.00 -0.23 -10.75
CA ILE A 16 -7.78 -0.78 -10.13
C ILE A 16 -7.61 -0.20 -8.72
N ILE A 17 -7.60 1.13 -8.60
CA ILE A 17 -7.37 1.79 -7.30
C ILE A 17 -8.50 1.57 -6.32
N ARG A 18 -9.72 1.22 -6.78
CA ARG A 18 -10.87 0.92 -5.90
C ARG A 18 -10.93 -0.55 -5.46
N ASN A 19 -10.21 -1.43 -6.13
CA ASN A 19 -10.08 -2.83 -5.73
C ASN A 19 -8.84 -2.98 -4.82
N PRO A 20 -9.00 -3.29 -3.52
CA PRO A 20 -7.88 -3.39 -2.59
C PRO A 20 -6.82 -4.42 -3.03
N TYR A 21 -7.26 -5.55 -3.59
CA TYR A 21 -6.35 -6.60 -4.06
C TYR A 21 -5.46 -6.13 -5.21
N LEU A 22 -5.96 -5.22 -6.06
CA LEU A 22 -5.20 -4.69 -7.20
C LEU A 22 -4.39 -3.45 -6.83
N ALA A 23 -4.97 -2.55 -6.03
CA ALA A 23 -4.32 -1.32 -5.61
C ALA A 23 -3.05 -1.59 -4.78
N LEU A 24 -3.10 -2.55 -3.86
CA LEU A 24 -1.97 -2.85 -2.99
C LEU A 24 -0.86 -3.59 -3.72
N VAL A 25 -1.18 -4.42 -4.72
CA VAL A 25 -0.18 -5.07 -5.58
C VAL A 25 0.68 -4.04 -6.32
N ALA A 26 0.15 -2.85 -6.65
CA ALA A 26 0.92 -1.78 -7.27
C ALA A 26 2.09 -1.26 -6.40
N THR A 27 2.10 -1.60 -5.10
CA THR A 27 3.22 -1.28 -4.21
C THR A 27 4.38 -2.27 -4.31
N LYS A 28 4.19 -3.44 -4.95
CA LYS A 28 5.09 -4.61 -4.97
C LYS A 28 5.46 -5.22 -3.61
N HIS A 29 5.09 -4.60 -2.49
CA HIS A 29 5.46 -5.05 -1.14
C HIS A 29 4.27 -5.51 -0.32
N PHE A 30 3.08 -4.94 -0.54
CA PHE A 30 1.88 -5.25 0.21
C PHE A 30 0.92 -6.10 -0.61
N HIS A 31 0.40 -7.15 0.02
CA HIS A 31 -0.55 -8.06 -0.62
C HIS A 31 -1.72 -8.35 0.32
N VAL A 32 -2.94 -8.16 -0.18
CA VAL A 32 -4.16 -8.51 0.54
C VAL A 32 -4.32 -10.03 0.51
N ILE A 33 -4.49 -10.65 1.68
CA ILE A 33 -4.63 -12.11 1.84
C ILE A 33 -5.97 -12.53 2.45
N GLY A 34 -6.78 -11.57 2.92
CA GLY A 34 -8.11 -11.86 3.45
C GLY A 34 -8.93 -10.61 3.68
N GLU A 35 -10.25 -10.75 3.62
CA GLU A 35 -11.23 -9.73 3.95
C GLU A 35 -11.90 -10.09 5.29
N ASN A 36 -11.93 -9.13 6.21
CA ASN A 36 -12.47 -9.30 7.55
C ASN A 36 -13.88 -8.67 7.70
N GLY A 37 -14.46 -8.19 6.59
CA GLY A 37 -15.71 -7.43 6.54
C GLY A 37 -15.54 -5.95 6.89
N ASN A 38 -16.60 -5.16 6.71
CA ASN A 38 -16.63 -3.72 7.04
C ASN A 38 -15.48 -2.89 6.44
N ASN A 39 -15.05 -3.21 5.21
CA ASN A 39 -13.90 -2.58 4.54
C ASN A 39 -12.56 -2.75 5.27
N GLU A 40 -12.43 -3.82 6.05
CA GLU A 40 -11.20 -4.20 6.73
C GLU A 40 -10.61 -5.48 6.16
N TYR A 41 -9.29 -5.53 6.04
CA TYR A 41 -8.55 -6.54 5.31
C TYR A 41 -7.29 -6.93 6.07
N THR A 42 -6.87 -8.18 5.88
CA THR A 42 -5.57 -8.67 6.34
C THR A 42 -4.57 -8.55 5.19
N VAL A 43 -3.46 -7.87 5.44
CA VAL A 43 -2.42 -7.59 4.46
C VAL A 43 -1.09 -8.14 4.96
N VAL A 44 -0.34 -8.81 4.09
CA VAL A 44 1.05 -9.18 4.35
C VAL A 44 1.97 -8.15 3.71
N MET A 45 3.09 -7.86 4.38
CA MET A 45 4.20 -7.12 3.80
C MET A 45 5.38 -8.04 3.57
N TYR A 46 5.97 -7.92 2.38
CA TYR A 46 7.21 -8.57 2.02
C TYR A 46 8.27 -7.52 1.67
N GLU A 47 9.48 -7.66 2.25
CA GLU A 47 10.55 -6.68 2.04
C GLU A 47 11.09 -6.71 0.61
N ARG A 48 11.02 -7.86 -0.07
CA ARG A 48 11.45 -7.97 -1.46
C ARG A 48 10.32 -7.58 -2.39
N GLU A 49 10.69 -7.04 -3.54
CA GLU A 49 9.75 -6.66 -4.62
C GLU A 49 9.21 -7.87 -5.42
N SER A 50 9.66 -9.09 -5.11
CA SER A 50 9.30 -10.31 -5.85
C SER A 50 9.18 -11.52 -4.93
N THR A 51 8.20 -12.36 -5.23
CA THR A 51 7.94 -13.63 -4.55
C THR A 51 8.90 -14.75 -4.99
N ALA A 52 9.68 -14.57 -6.05
CA ALA A 52 10.60 -15.59 -6.58
C ALA A 52 11.73 -15.97 -5.63
N LYS A 53 11.95 -15.18 -4.57
CA LYS A 53 12.98 -15.39 -3.55
C LYS A 53 12.41 -15.67 -2.15
N ILE A 54 11.09 -15.88 -2.03
CA ILE A 54 10.46 -16.21 -0.75
C ILE A 54 10.94 -17.60 -0.30
N ARG A 55 11.41 -17.69 0.94
CA ARG A 55 11.58 -18.97 1.62
C ARG A 55 10.31 -19.30 2.41
N LEU A 56 9.94 -20.58 2.44
CA LEU A 56 8.71 -21.05 3.09
C LEU A 56 8.72 -20.87 4.62
N ASP A 57 9.87 -20.55 5.21
CA ASP A 57 10.09 -20.32 6.64
C ASP A 57 10.24 -18.83 7.01
N GLU A 58 10.07 -17.90 6.07
CA GLU A 58 10.11 -16.47 6.38
C GLU A 58 8.82 -15.98 7.03
N ASP A 59 8.96 -15.34 8.19
CA ASP A 59 7.85 -14.68 8.88
C ASP A 59 7.40 -13.43 8.09
N PHE A 60 6.15 -13.43 7.64
CA PHE A 60 5.53 -12.25 7.03
C PHE A 60 5.12 -11.23 8.10
N VAL A 61 5.28 -9.95 7.80
CA VAL A 61 4.73 -8.90 8.66
C VAL A 61 3.26 -8.68 8.31
N ILE A 62 2.39 -8.88 9.29
CA ILE A 62 0.94 -8.73 9.13
C ILE A 62 0.50 -7.31 9.47
N TYR A 63 -0.31 -6.74 8.59
CA TYR A 63 -1.00 -5.48 8.75
C TYR A 63 -2.51 -5.70 8.74
N SER A 64 -3.20 -4.96 9.60
CA SER A 64 -4.63 -4.68 9.41
C SER A 64 -4.74 -3.50 8.46
N MET A 65 -5.57 -3.62 7.42
CA MET A 65 -5.84 -2.55 6.48
C MET A 65 -7.31 -2.14 6.52
N LYS A 66 -7.55 -0.83 6.65
CA LYS A 66 -8.87 -0.23 6.54
C LYS A 66 -8.98 0.59 5.26
N VAL A 67 -10.05 0.38 4.51
CA VAL A 67 -10.36 1.11 3.27
C VAL A 67 -11.38 2.20 3.57
N LYS A 68 -11.10 3.42 3.13
CA LYS A 68 -12.00 4.58 3.22
C LYS A 68 -12.27 5.15 1.84
N ASP A 69 -13.54 5.22 1.46
CA ASP A 69 -13.99 5.98 0.29
C ASP A 69 -14.10 7.45 0.68
N GLU A 70 -13.37 8.31 -0.04
CA GLU A 70 -13.29 9.76 0.22
C GLU A 70 -14.10 10.55 -0.85
N GLY A 71 -14.99 9.88 -1.59
CA GLY A 71 -15.84 10.45 -2.65
C GLY A 71 -15.08 10.69 -3.96
N VAL A 72 -14.01 11.48 -3.91
CA VAL A 72 -13.13 11.79 -5.05
C VAL A 72 -11.90 10.87 -5.15
N GLY A 73 -11.81 9.89 -4.25
CA GLY A 73 -10.67 9.02 -4.13
C GLY A 73 -10.90 7.91 -3.12
N ILE A 74 -9.83 7.16 -2.85
CA ILE A 74 -9.84 6.04 -1.92
C ILE A 74 -8.54 6.02 -1.13
N THR A 75 -8.65 5.72 0.15
CA THR A 75 -7.53 5.68 1.07
C THR A 75 -7.43 4.32 1.72
N TYR A 76 -6.23 3.76 1.68
CA TYR A 76 -5.83 2.53 2.35
C TYR A 76 -4.98 2.87 3.56
N ILE A 77 -5.46 2.52 4.75
CA ILE A 77 -4.75 2.74 6.02
C ILE A 77 -4.28 1.39 6.51
N LEU A 78 -2.96 1.18 6.56
CA LEU A 78 -2.33 -0.04 7.01
C LEU A 78 -1.68 0.21 8.38
N GLU A 79 -2.02 -0.64 9.35
CA GLU A 79 -1.43 -0.64 10.68
C GLU A 79 -0.88 -2.03 10.97
N GLU A 80 0.42 -2.12 11.26
CA GLU A 80 1.04 -3.39 11.64
C GLU A 80 0.31 -3.96 12.87
N ALA A 81 0.00 -5.26 12.85
CA ALA A 81 -0.76 -5.92 13.93
C ALA A 81 -0.06 -5.82 15.29
N LYS A 82 1.25 -5.58 15.29
CA LYS A 82 2.06 -5.34 16.47
C LYS A 82 1.81 -3.93 17.04
N LYS A 83 1.57 -3.85 18.36
CA LYS A 83 1.42 -2.58 19.08
C LYS A 83 2.64 -1.66 18.86
N GLY A 84 2.40 -0.46 18.34
CA GLY A 84 3.45 0.52 18.04
C GLY A 84 4.32 0.16 16.85
N GLY A 85 3.85 -0.76 15.99
CA GLY A 85 4.49 -1.13 14.74
C GLY A 85 4.37 -0.05 13.67
N ASN A 86 4.84 -0.39 12.47
CA ASN A 86 4.83 0.50 11.32
C ASN A 86 3.40 0.80 10.86
N GLN A 87 3.21 1.98 10.29
CA GLN A 87 1.92 2.41 9.75
C GLN A 87 2.11 3.05 8.37
N TYR A 88 1.16 2.80 7.47
CA TYR A 88 1.10 3.41 6.16
C TYR A 88 -0.28 3.95 5.85
N LYS A 89 -0.33 5.06 5.13
CA LYS A 89 -1.55 5.60 4.54
C LYS A 89 -1.27 5.83 3.06
N ILE A 90 -2.00 5.15 2.18
CA ILE A 90 -1.87 5.26 0.73
C ILE A 90 -3.19 5.80 0.20
N SER A 91 -3.19 7.04 -0.30
CA SER A 91 -4.37 7.72 -0.83
C SER A 91 -4.24 7.90 -2.34
N PHE A 92 -5.29 7.51 -3.05
CA PHE A 92 -5.43 7.66 -4.50
C PHE A 92 -6.58 8.62 -4.79
N MET A 93 -6.28 9.78 -5.39
CA MET A 93 -7.26 10.82 -5.69
C MET A 93 -7.29 11.08 -7.19
N LYS A 94 -8.45 10.90 -7.82
CA LYS A 94 -8.58 11.04 -9.28
C LYS A 94 -9.13 12.41 -9.65
N SER A 95 -8.54 13.02 -10.68
CA SER A 95 -9.03 14.25 -11.30
C SER A 95 -8.78 14.20 -12.81
N GLY A 96 -9.84 13.94 -13.59
CA GLY A 96 -9.75 13.66 -15.02
C GLY A 96 -8.86 12.45 -15.29
N ASN A 97 -7.87 12.61 -16.17
CA ASN A 97 -6.86 11.57 -16.48
C ASN A 97 -5.68 11.57 -15.49
N ASN A 98 -5.71 12.41 -14.46
CA ASN A 98 -4.66 12.46 -13.47
C ASN A 98 -5.06 11.67 -12.22
N LEU A 99 -4.09 10.95 -11.69
CA LEU A 99 -4.14 10.28 -10.41
C LEU A 99 -3.09 10.89 -9.49
N THR A 100 -3.53 11.58 -8.44
CA THR A 100 -2.62 12.00 -7.37
C THR A 100 -2.52 10.87 -6.36
N VAL A 101 -1.29 10.42 -6.11
CA VAL A 101 -0.99 9.40 -5.10
C VAL A 101 -0.26 10.08 -3.96
N LEU A 102 -0.75 9.90 -2.73
CA LEU A 102 -0.12 10.38 -1.50
C LEU A 102 0.17 9.18 -0.61
N ILE A 103 1.42 9.02 -0.20
CA ILE A 103 1.83 7.95 0.71
C ILE A 103 2.46 8.59 1.94
N THR A 104 1.91 8.27 3.11
CA THR A 104 2.52 8.59 4.41
C THR A 104 2.94 7.30 5.08
N GLY A 105 4.22 7.19 5.43
CA GLY A 105 4.77 6.10 6.22
C GLY A 105 5.24 6.58 7.59
N LYS A 106 4.92 5.84 8.65
CA LYS A 106 5.39 6.09 10.01
C LYS A 106 6.07 4.83 10.53
N LYS A 107 7.38 4.93 10.76
CA LYS A 107 8.16 3.85 11.37
C LYS A 107 7.81 3.73 12.85
N GLY A 108 7.56 2.50 13.30
CA GLY A 108 7.26 2.18 14.69
C GLY A 108 8.49 2.38 15.59
N GLY A 109 8.28 2.87 16.81
CA GLY A 109 9.34 3.41 17.69
C GLY A 109 9.89 2.48 18.79
N GLY A 110 9.70 1.15 18.71
CA GLY A 110 10.26 0.25 19.74
C GLY A 110 11.78 0.10 19.61
N LEU A 111 12.53 0.16 20.73
CA LEU A 111 13.99 -0.06 20.81
C LEU A 111 14.49 -1.40 20.20
N LEU A 112 13.57 -2.33 19.91
CA LEU A 112 13.81 -3.66 19.33
C LEU A 112 13.02 -3.88 18.03
N ASN A 113 12.49 -2.85 17.38
CA ASN A 113 11.68 -3.02 16.18
C ASN A 113 12.53 -3.52 15.00
N LYS A 114 12.42 -4.82 14.71
CA LYS A 114 12.99 -5.51 13.55
C LYS A 114 12.08 -5.51 12.32
N SER A 115 10.84 -5.03 12.44
CA SER A 115 9.88 -5.05 11.32
C SER A 115 10.41 -4.17 10.18
N PRO A 116 10.60 -4.71 8.97
CA PRO A 116 11.04 -3.93 7.83
C PRO A 116 10.11 -2.75 7.60
N PHE A 117 10.71 -1.62 7.23
CA PHE A 117 10.00 -0.40 6.88
C PHE A 117 10.41 -0.02 5.46
N ILE A 118 9.45 -0.10 4.53
CA ILE A 118 9.64 0.35 3.17
C ILE A 118 9.40 1.86 3.11
N GLU A 119 10.34 2.59 2.53
CA GLU A 119 10.24 4.03 2.41
C GLU A 119 9.09 4.42 1.45
N PRO A 120 8.22 5.38 1.81
CA PRO A 120 7.14 5.86 0.94
C PRO A 120 7.58 6.25 -0.47
N GLU A 121 8.77 6.84 -0.61
CA GLU A 121 9.39 7.23 -1.89
C GLU A 121 9.64 6.01 -2.80
N HIS A 122 9.98 4.86 -2.19
CA HIS A 122 10.12 3.62 -2.92
C HIS A 122 8.76 3.06 -3.36
N LEU A 123 7.77 3.06 -2.45
CA LEU A 123 6.40 2.62 -2.76
C LEU A 123 5.77 3.43 -3.90
N ILE A 124 5.93 4.76 -3.88
CA ILE A 124 5.35 5.62 -4.92
C ILE A 124 6.02 5.41 -6.27
N THR A 125 7.32 5.05 -6.28
CA THR A 125 8.04 4.71 -7.51
C THR A 125 7.43 3.47 -8.16
N HIS A 126 7.18 2.40 -7.40
CA HIS A 126 6.52 1.20 -7.90
C HIS A 126 5.10 1.45 -8.42
N ILE A 127 4.31 2.25 -7.68
CA ILE A 127 2.95 2.60 -8.11
C ILE A 127 3.00 3.36 -9.45
N LYS A 128 3.95 4.27 -9.63
CA LYS A 128 4.14 5.00 -10.90
C LYS A 128 4.50 4.07 -12.04
N GLU A 129 5.41 3.12 -11.82
CA GLU A 129 5.79 2.15 -12.85
C GLU A 129 4.60 1.29 -13.28
N ILE A 130 3.75 0.88 -12.34
CA ILE A 130 2.64 -0.05 -12.62
C ILE A 130 1.42 0.69 -13.19
N LEU A 131 1.10 1.88 -12.68
CA LEU A 131 -0.09 2.63 -13.08
C LEU A 131 0.18 3.69 -14.16
N GLY A 132 1.43 4.12 -14.32
CA GLY A 132 1.85 5.16 -15.27
C GLY A 132 2.47 4.63 -16.57
N ASN A 133 2.92 3.37 -16.63
CA ASN A 133 3.36 2.74 -17.88
C ASN A 133 2.18 2.09 -18.61
N VAL A 134 1.35 2.92 -19.25
CA VAL A 134 0.50 2.51 -20.38
C VAL A 134 0.64 3.51 -21.50
#